data_AF-A0AAW1IBY6-F1
#
_entry.id   AF-A0AAW1IBY6-F1
#
_cell.length_a   1.000
_cell.length_b   1.000
_cell.length_c   1.000
_cell.angle_alpha   90.00
_cell.angle_beta   90.00
_cell.angle_gamma   90.00
#
_symmetry.space_group_name_H-M   'P 1'
#
loop_
_entity.id
_entity.type
_entity.pdbx_description
1 polymer ?
#
loop_
_entity_poly.entity_id
_entity_poly.type
_entity_poly.pdbx_seq_one_letter_code
_entity_poly.pdbx_strand_id
1 'polypeptide(L)' 'MLAAGVIRLSHSEYSSPVVIVTKKDGKPRFCVDYRRLNDKTRSEASPLPPIQESLRDLGDSAWTIDA' A
#
# COMPACT_ATOMS: atom_id res chain seq x y z
N MET A 1 15.57 -0.24 -2.45
CA MET A 1 15.06 0.40 -1.21
C MET A 1 16.15 1.21 -0.51
N LEU A 2 17.30 0.63 -0.17
CA LEU A 2 18.40 1.38 0.47
C LEU A 2 18.95 2.50 -0.43
N ALA A 3 19.36 2.17 -1.66
CA ALA A 3 19.84 3.18 -2.63
C ALA A 3 18.77 4.20 -3.04
N ALA A 4 17.49 3.84 -2.92
CA ALA A 4 16.37 4.73 -3.20
C ALA A 4 16.00 5.63 -2.00
N GLY A 5 16.70 5.54 -0.87
CA GLY A 5 16.44 6.34 0.33
C GLY A 5 15.18 5.97 1.11
N VAL A 6 14.51 4.86 0.77
CA VAL A 6 13.24 4.45 1.40
C VAL A 6 13.47 3.78 2.76
N ILE A 7 14.62 3.15 2.97
CA ILE A 7 14.98 2.45 4.21
C ILE A 7 16.39 2.80 4.66
N ARG A 8 16.70 2.51 5.93
CA ARG A 8 18.05 2.59 6.52
C ARG A 8 18.33 1.35 7.36
N LEU A 9 19.61 1.10 7.65
CA LEU A 9 20.00 0.12 8.66
C LEU A 9 19.47 0.53 10.04
N SER A 10 19.09 -0.45 10.84
CA SER A 10 18.41 -0.28 12.12
C SER A 10 18.90 -1.31 13.12
N HIS A 11 19.07 -0.89 14.37
CA HIS A 11 19.34 -1.75 15.53
C HIS A 11 18.15 -1.75 16.51
N SER A 12 16.93 -1.66 15.98
CA SER A 12 15.70 -1.66 16.75
C SER A 12 15.45 -2.99 17.47
N GLU A 13 14.95 -2.93 18.70
CA GLU A 13 14.47 -4.10 19.46
C GLU A 13 13.18 -4.69 18.87
N TYR A 14 12.49 -3.94 18.01
CA TYR A 14 11.31 -4.37 17.28
C TYR A 14 11.64 -4.69 15.83
N SER A 15 11.07 -5.79 15.34
CA SER A 15 11.13 -6.18 13.93
C SER A 15 9.81 -6.81 13.48
N SER A 16 9.57 -6.78 12.17
CA SER A 16 8.47 -7.49 11.52
C SER A 16 9.07 -8.37 10.42
N PRO A 17 8.59 -9.61 10.24
CA PRO A 17 9.20 -10.53 9.29
C PRO A 17 8.94 -10.08 7.84
N VAL A 18 9.92 -10.36 6.97
CA VAL A 18 9.82 -10.15 5.53
C VAL A 18 9.22 -11.38 4.88
N VAL A 19 8.29 -11.16 3.96
CA VAL A 19 7.64 -12.20 3.16
C VAL A 19 7.85 -11.87 1.68
N ILE A 20 8.35 -12.82 0.90
CA ILE A 20 8.47 -12.69 -0.54
C ILE A 20 7.27 -13.40 -1.18
N VAL A 21 6.48 -12.66 -1.95
CA VAL A 21 5.33 -13.20 -2.68
C VAL A 21 5.53 -13.06 -4.18
N THR A 22 5.07 -14.03 -4.95
CA THR A 22 5.14 -13.98 -6.42
C THR A 22 3.94 -13.21 -6.96
N LYS A 23 4.19 -12.17 -7.75
CA LYS A 23 3.14 -11.44 -8.48
C LYS A 23 2.61 -12.29 -9.64
N LYS A 24 1.47 -11.87 -10.21
CA LYS A 24 0.90 -12.49 -11.42
C LYS A 24 1.85 -12.48 -12.62
N ASP A 25 2.72 -11.48 -12.72
CA ASP A 25 3.74 -11.36 -13.77
C ASP A 25 5.01 -12.20 -13.49
N GLY A 26 4.97 -13.07 -12.47
CA GLY A 26 6.10 -13.93 -12.06
C GLY A 26 7.19 -13.22 -11.27
N LYS A 27 7.13 -11.88 -11.13
CA LYS A 27 8.16 -11.12 -10.42
C LYS A 27 7.96 -11.24 -8.90
N PRO A 28 9.05 -11.29 -8.10
CA PRO A 28 8.93 -11.24 -6.66
C PRO A 28 8.44 -9.86 -6.19
N ARG A 29 7.61 -9.84 -5.16
CA ARG A 29 7.22 -8.66 -4.39
C ARG A 29 7.71 -8.85 -2.96
N PHE A 30 8.53 -7.90 -2.53
CA PHE A 30 8.96 -7.79 -1.16
C PHE A 30 7.81 -7.20 -0.33
N CYS A 31 7.31 -7.97 0.64
CA CYS A 31 6.28 -7.56 1.59
C CYS A 31 6.82 -7.67 3.01
N VAL A 32 6.29 -6.86 3.93
CA VAL A 32 6.58 -6.95 5.36
C VAL A 32 5.27 -7.27 6.08
N ASP A 33 5.28 -8.29 6.93
CA ASP A 33 4.09 -8.68 7.69
C ASP A 33 3.91 -7.78 8.92
N TYR A 34 3.13 -6.71 8.75
CA TYR A 34 2.83 -5.75 9.81
C TYR A 34 1.59 -6.10 10.64
N ARG A 35 1.00 -7.29 10.54
CA ARG A 35 -0.26 -7.61 11.25
C ARG A 35 -0.19 -7.31 12.76
N ARG A 36 0.85 -7.82 13.44
CA ARG A 36 1.06 -7.57 14.88
C ARG A 36 1.32 -6.10 15.21
N LEU A 37 1.93 -5.35 14.29
CA LEU A 37 2.17 -3.92 14.46
C LEU A 37 0.86 -3.13 14.32
N ASN A 38 0.05 -3.49 13.32
CA ASN A 38 -1.24 -2.86 13.05
C ASN A 38 -2.21 -3.04 14.21
N ASP A 39 -2.26 -4.22 14.84
CA ASP A 39 -3.11 -4.48 16.01
C ASP A 39 -2.76 -3.59 17.23
N LYS A 40 -1.49 -3.14 17.31
CA LYS A 40 -1.00 -2.26 18.39
C LYS A 40 -1.07 -0.78 18.04
N THR A 41 -1.29 -0.45 16.76
CA THR A 41 -1.27 0.93 16.28
C THR A 41 -2.70 1.45 16.21
N ARG A 42 -2.91 2.70 16.63
CA ARG A 42 -4.23 3.34 16.47
C ARG A 42 -4.46 3.58 14.98
N SER A 43 -5.57 3.07 14.46
CA SER A 43 -5.98 3.36 13.08
C SER A 43 -6.48 4.80 13.01
N GLU A 44 -5.74 5.64 12.30
CA GLU A 44 -6.20 6.96 11.84
C GLU A 44 -6.88 6.76 10.48
N ALA A 45 -8.16 6.37 10.54
CA ALA A 45 -8.97 6.21 9.34
C ALA A 45 -9.47 7.59 8.87
N SER A 46 -8.82 8.15 7.84
CA SER A 46 -9.45 9.22 7.06
C SER A 46 -10.51 8.58 6.15
N PRO A 47 -11.75 9.09 6.11
CA PRO A 47 -12.78 8.54 5.25
C PRO A 47 -12.32 8.68 3.79
N LEU A 48 -12.20 7.53 3.11
CA LEU A 48 -12.09 7.55 1.66
C LEU A 48 -13.45 7.99 1.09
N PRO A 49 -13.47 8.91 0.11
CA PRO A 49 -14.71 9.30 -0.54
C PRO A 49 -15.38 8.06 -1.15
N PRO A 50 -16.72 7.99 -1.17
CA PRO A 50 -17.45 6.98 -1.92
C PRO A 50 -16.94 6.91 -3.37
N ILE A 51 -16.97 5.71 -3.95
CA ILE A 51 -16.48 5.51 -5.32
C ILE A 51 -17.24 6.39 -6.32
N GLN A 52 -18.53 6.64 -6.09
CA GLN A 52 -19.35 7.50 -6.93
C GLN A 52 -18.89 8.97 -6.88
N GLU A 53 -18.45 9.45 -5.73
CA GLU A 53 -17.90 10.79 -5.57
C GLU A 53 -16.53 10.88 -6.26
N SER A 54 -15.67 9.89 -6.03
CA SER A 54 -14.36 9.78 -6.69
C SER A 54 -14.49 9.70 -8.23
N LEU A 55 -15.54 9.04 -8.73
CA LEU A 55 -15.80 8.88 -10.17
C LEU A 55 -16.38 10.14 -10.79
N ARG A 56 -17.17 10.92 -10.03
CA ARG A 56 -17.66 12.23 -10.49
C ARG A 56 -16.51 13.21 -10.73
N ASP A 57 -15.51 13.20 -9.85
CA ASP A 57 -14.33 14.07 -9.97
C ASP A 57 -13.46 13.74 -11.20
N LEU A 58 -13.61 12.54 -11.77
CA LEU A 58 -12.91 12.14 -12.99
C LEU A 58 -13.47 12.83 -14.26
N GLY A 59 -14.72 13.29 -14.22
CA GLY A 59 -15.40 14.00 -15.32
C GLY A 59 -15.61 13.18 -16.60
N ASP A 60 -16.29 13.79 -17.58
CA ASP A 60 -16.46 13.25 -18.95
C ASP A 60 -15.15 13.41 -19.74
N SER A 61 -14.15 12.60 -19.43
CA SER A 61 -12.94 12.53 -20.23
C SER A 61 -13.22 11.75 -21.51
N ALA A 62 -12.59 12.12 -22.63
CA ALA A 62 -12.83 11.48 -23.93
C ALA A 62 -12.46 9.97 -24.01
N TRP A 63 -11.97 9.38 -22.91
CA TRP A 63 -11.45 8.02 -22.84
C TRP A 63 -12.09 7.18 -21.72
N THR A 64 -13.11 7.70 -21.03
CA THR A 64 -13.91 6.88 -20.11
C THR A 64 -14.83 5.97 -20.92
N ILE A 65 -14.78 4.68 -20.60
CA ILE A 65 -15.64 3.65 -21.19
C ILE A 65 -17.03 3.75 -20.55
N ASP A 66 -17.95 4.44 -21.22
CA ASP A 66 -19.38 4.35 -20.88
C ASP A 66 -19.89 2.95 -21.22
N ALA A 67 -20.65 2.37 -20.29
CA ALA A 67 -21.46 1.18 -20.50
C ALA A 67 -22.93 1.58 -20.59
#